data_AF-A0A956S8P3-F1
#
_entry.id   AF-A0A956S8P3-F1
#
_cell.length_a   1.000
_cell.length_b   1.000
_cell.length_c   1.000
_cell.angle_alpha   90.00
_cell.angle_beta   90.00
_cell.angle_gamma   90.00
#
_symmetry.space_group_name_H-M   'P 1'
#
loop_
_entity.id
_entity.type
_entity.pdbx_description
1 polymer ?
#
loop_
_entity_poly.entity_id
_entity_poly.type
_entity_poly.pdbx_seq_one_letter_code
_entity_poly.pdbx_strand_id
1 'polypeptide(L)' 'VSRGRHAVALAKEAARRGFDAPDLAAGLAIEADLFGVISSTDEMREGLRAFLEKREPVWRDA' A
#
# COMPACT_ATOMS: atom_id res chain seq x y z
N VAL A 1 -8.61 2.77 14.41
CA VAL A 1 -8.32 3.13 13.00
C VAL A 1 -8.32 1.85 12.19
N SER A 2 -9.34 1.64 11.36
CA SER A 2 -9.42 0.49 10.44
C SER A 2 -8.43 0.66 9.28
N ARG A 3 -7.80 -0.42 8.81
CA ARG A 3 -6.79 -0.40 7.74
C ARG A 3 -7.09 -1.50 6.72
N GLY A 4 -6.78 -1.24 5.46
CA GLY A 4 -6.86 -2.23 4.39
C GLY A 4 -5.82 -3.34 4.58
N ARG A 5 -6.22 -4.59 4.32
CA ARG A 5 -5.38 -5.79 4.54
C ARG A 5 -4.17 -5.80 3.60
N HIS A 6 -4.37 -5.43 2.33
CA HIS A 6 -3.31 -5.46 1.32
C HIS A 6 -2.30 -4.34 1.55
N ALA A 7 -2.77 -3.14 1.90
CA ALA A 7 -1.92 -1.99 2.18
C ALA A 7 -0.95 -2.28 3.34
N VAL A 8 -1.45 -2.91 4.41
CA VAL A 8 -0.59 -3.30 5.55
C VAL A 8 0.41 -4.39 5.14
N ALA A 9 -0.03 -5.39 4.38
CA ALA A 9 0.85 -6.46 3.91
C ALA A 9 1.98 -5.92 3.00
N LEU A 10 1.63 -5.10 2.01
CA LEU A 10 2.58 -4.53 1.06
C LEU A 10 3.52 -3.51 1.72
N ALA A 11 3.04 -2.71 2.69
CA ALA A 11 3.91 -1.81 3.45
C ALA A 11 4.96 -2.61 4.26
N LYS A 12 4.57 -3.73 4.86
CA LYS A 12 5.50 -4.62 5.58
C LYS A 12 6.52 -5.24 4.63
N GLU A 13 6.09 -5.60 3.43
CA GLU A 13 6.96 -6.16 2.40
C GLU A 13 7.96 -5.12 1.88
N ALA A 14 7.51 -3.90 1.62
CA ALA A 14 8.36 -2.77 1.23
C ALA A 14 9.43 -2.51 2.30
N ALA A 15 9.05 -2.50 3.58
CA ALA A 15 9.99 -2.29 4.68
C ALA A 15 11.05 -3.40 4.77
N ARG A 16 10.66 -4.67 4.61
CA ARG A 16 11.58 -5.81 4.66
C ARG A 16 12.54 -5.81 3.48
N ARG A 17 12.00 -5.76 2.26
CA ARG A 17 12.81 -5.77 1.03
C ARG A 17 13.67 -4.52 0.88
N GLY A 18 13.16 -3.37 1.29
CA GLY A 18 13.88 -2.11 1.27
C GLY A 18 15.03 -2.09 2.28
N PHE A 19 14.92 -2.78 3.41
CA PHE A 19 16.00 -2.90 4.39
C PHE A 19 17.23 -3.64 3.83
N ASP A 20 16.98 -4.67 3.02
CA ASP A 20 18.03 -5.47 2.38
C ASP A 20 18.49 -4.88 1.02
N ALA A 21 17.96 -3.72 0.60
CA ALA A 21 18.31 -3.12 -0.67
C ALA A 21 19.76 -2.60 -0.64
N PRO A 22 20.58 -2.89 -1.68
CA PRO A 22 22.00 -2.53 -1.70
C PRO A 22 22.24 -1.02 -1.81
N ASP A 23 21.26 -0.27 -2.33
CA ASP A 23 21.31 1.17 -2.50
C ASP A 23 19.88 1.77 -2.58
N LEU A 24 19.81 3.10 -2.62
CA LEU A 24 18.55 3.83 -2.70
C LEU A 24 17.79 3.52 -4.00
N ALA A 25 18.47 3.34 -5.13
CA ALA A 25 17.80 3.11 -6.40
C ALA A 25 17.06 1.76 -6.41
N ALA A 26 17.69 0.72 -5.84
CA ALA A 26 17.06 -0.57 -5.64
C ALA A 26 15.86 -0.49 -4.69
N GLY A 27 15.98 0.26 -3.59
CA GLY A 27 14.85 0.51 -2.68
C GLY A 27 13.66 1.19 -3.36
N LEU A 28 13.93 2.26 -4.13
CA LEU A 28 12.89 2.97 -4.89
C LEU A 28 12.24 2.09 -5.96
N ALA A 29 12.99 1.21 -6.61
CA ALA A 29 12.44 0.24 -7.57
C ALA A 29 11.47 -0.73 -6.89
N ILE A 30 11.82 -1.23 -5.70
CA ILE A 30 10.93 -2.07 -4.88
C ILE A 30 9.64 -1.31 -4.52
N GLU A 31 9.76 -0.06 -4.07
CA GLU A 31 8.60 0.76 -3.74
C GLU A 31 7.70 1.02 -4.96
N ALA A 32 8.28 1.33 -6.12
CA ALA A 32 7.55 1.56 -7.36
C ALA A 32 6.76 0.32 -7.80
N ASP A 33 7.36 -0.87 -7.72
CA ASP A 33 6.70 -2.14 -8.04
C ASP A 33 5.49 -2.38 -7.12
N LEU A 34 5.70 -2.27 -5.80
CA LEU A 34 4.64 -2.50 -4.81
C LEU A 34 3.55 -1.42 -4.89
N PHE A 35 3.91 -0.19 -5.23
CA PHE A 35 2.96 0.87 -5.52
C PHE A 35 2.09 0.53 -6.75
N GLY A 36 2.71 0.00 -7.81
CA GLY A 36 2.00 -0.53 -8.98
C GLY A 36 0.95 -1.55 -8.60
N VAL A 37 1.31 -2.53 -7.76
CA VAL A 37 0.39 -3.56 -7.25
C VAL A 37 -0.78 -2.94 -6.50
N ILE A 38 -0.53 -2.15 -5.44
CA ILE A 38 -1.61 -1.61 -4.59
C ILE A 38 -2.52 -0.66 -5.36
N SER A 39 -1.99 0.12 -6.31
CA SER A 39 -2.77 1.08 -7.12
C SER A 39 -3.86 0.41 -7.97
N SER A 40 -3.70 -0.87 -8.31
CA SER A 40 -4.68 -1.64 -9.06
C SER A 40 -5.85 -2.15 -8.21
N THR A 41 -5.70 -2.14 -6.88
CA THR A 41 -6.67 -2.73 -5.94
C THR A 41 -7.85 -1.80 -5.65
N ASP A 42 -9.02 -2.41 -5.39
CA ASP A 42 -10.20 -1.67 -4.93
C ASP A 42 -10.01 -1.10 -3.51
N GLU A 43 -9.14 -1.72 -2.72
CA GLU A 43 -8.76 -1.25 -1.39
C GLU A 43 -8.11 0.13 -1.46
N MET A 44 -7.16 0.34 -2.40
CA MET A 44 -6.57 1.66 -2.62
C MET A 44 -7.61 2.69 -3.06
N ARG A 45 -8.46 2.34 -4.03
CA ARG A 45 -9.50 3.25 -4.55
C ARG A 45 -10.45 3.71 -3.45
N GLU A 46 -10.91 2.77 -2.63
CA GLU A 46 -11.82 3.07 -1.52
C GLU A 46 -11.13 3.83 -0.39
N GLY A 47 -9.92 3.44 0.00
CA GLY A 47 -9.17 4.13 1.05
C GLY A 47 -8.92 5.59 0.69
N LEU A 48 -8.52 5.87 -0.55
CA LEU A 48 -8.32 7.23 -1.05
C LEU A 48 -9.64 8.01 -1.09
N ARG A 49 -10.69 7.41 -1.63
CA ARG A 49 -12.02 8.04 -1.72
C ARG A 49 -12.57 8.39 -0.34
N ALA A 50 -12.56 7.44 0.60
CA ALA A 50 -13.05 7.64 1.96
C ALA A 50 -12.28 8.76 2.68
N PHE A 51 -10.96 8.82 2.48
CA PHE A 51 -10.12 9.89 3.03
C PHE A 51 -10.52 11.27 2.50
N LEU A 52 -10.69 11.41 1.18
CA LEU A 52 -11.11 12.67 0.54
C LEU A 52 -12.53 13.08 0.98
N GLU A 53 -13.43 12.10 1.13
CA GLU A 53 -14.82 12.29 1.59
C GLU A 53 -14.94 12.45 3.12
N LYS A 54 -13.83 12.34 3.86
CA LYS A 54 -13.77 12.44 5.34
C LYS A 54 -14.70 11.45 6.06
N ARG A 55 -14.83 10.24 5.54
CA ARG A 55 -15.60 9.15 6.13
C ARG A 55 -14.72 7.93 6.40
N GLU A 56 -15.26 6.96 7.12
CA GLU A 56 -14.59 5.67 7.28
C GLU A 56 -14.63 4.86 5.97
N PRO A 57 -13.55 4.16 5.63
CA PRO A 57 -13.49 3.28 4.46
C PRO A 57 -14.26 1.98 4.69
N VAL A 58 -14.91 1.48 3.64
CA VAL A 58 -15.61 0.18 3.64
C VAL A 58 -14.78 -0.83 2.85
N TRP A 59 -14.06 -1.68 3.57
CA TRP A 59 -13.24 -2.72 2.94
C TRP A 59 -14.12 -3.85 2.40
N ARG A 60 -14.02 -4.12 1.10
CA ARG A 60 -14.61 -5.31 0.49
C ARG A 60 -13.60 -6.46 0.63
N ASP A 61 -14.07 -7.59 1.14
CA ASP A 61 -13.30 -8.80 1.44
C ASP A 61 -12.25 -8.70 2.57
N ALA A 62 -12.43 -7.84 3.59
CA ALA A 62 -11.46 -7.70 4.70
C ALA A 62 -10.93 -9.03 5.28
#